data_AF-A0A955U514-F1
#
_entry.id   AF-A0A955U514-F1
#
_cell.length_a   1.000
_cell.length_b   1.000
_cell.length_c   1.000
_cell.angle_alpha   90.00
_cell.angle_beta   90.00
_cell.angle_gamma   90.00
#
_symmetry.space_group_name_H-M   'P 1'
#
loop_
_entity.id
_entity.type
_entity.pdbx_description
1 polymer ?
#
loop_
_entity_poly.entity_id
_entity_poly.type
_entity_poly.pdbx_seq_one_letter_code
_entity_poly.pdbx_strand_id
1 'polypeptide(L)'
;MRLSVTLLPLIALAACGPDPWSVPVPPTPGTLRLQLASDDGAEVLSATAILDEIRMDHCKSTGSRTMVRSLVSIETTAPYFVDGGWWCGLDAVFQDSFVISALVDGVQVDAEVEVTDLHIPIDPDMWVDGLPLILQIGPTGWLSDTVSPTEATTIGPADPEHAVLVELFEQQSALWIDADSDGVLGEDELQSGPLATGPDRG
;
A
#
# COMPACT_ATOMS: atom_id res chain seq x y z
N MET A 1 -2.54 51.48 9.47
CA MET A 1 -3.55 50.47 9.08
C MET A 1 -3.13 49.17 9.76
N ARG A 2 -3.82 48.73 10.81
CA ARG A 2 -3.45 47.54 11.59
C ARG A 2 -4.28 46.35 11.11
N LEU A 3 -3.64 45.38 10.49
CA LEU A 3 -4.26 44.08 10.17
C LEU A 3 -4.40 43.30 11.48
N SER A 4 -5.63 42.96 11.86
CA SER A 4 -5.89 41.98 12.91
C SER A 4 -6.15 40.65 12.23
N VAL A 5 -5.27 39.67 12.44
CA VAL A 5 -5.46 38.28 11.99
C VAL A 5 -6.08 37.52 13.16
N THR A 6 -7.33 37.13 13.01
CA THR A 6 -8.04 36.30 13.99
C THR A 6 -7.74 34.84 13.67
N LEU A 7 -6.91 34.18 14.47
CA LEU A 7 -6.79 32.72 14.46
C LEU A 7 -8.09 32.11 14.98
N LEU A 8 -8.78 31.35 14.15
CA LEU A 8 -9.81 30.41 14.58
C LEU A 8 -9.14 29.10 15.00
N PRO A 9 -9.40 28.57 16.20
CA PRO A 9 -8.97 27.22 16.54
C PRO A 9 -9.79 26.22 15.72
N LEU A 10 -9.11 25.42 14.88
CA LEU A 10 -9.68 24.19 14.34
C LEU A 10 -9.87 23.22 15.52
N ILE A 11 -11.11 23.06 15.96
CA ILE A 11 -11.48 21.98 16.88
C ILE A 11 -11.57 20.71 16.03
N ALA A 12 -10.53 19.87 16.10
CA ALA A 12 -10.63 18.49 15.66
C ALA A 12 -11.63 17.79 16.59
N LEU A 13 -12.88 17.65 16.13
CA LEU A 13 -13.85 16.75 16.73
C LEU A 13 -13.40 15.32 16.42
N ALA A 14 -12.57 14.75 17.29
CA ALA A 14 -12.52 13.30 17.45
C ALA A 14 -13.90 12.85 17.95
N ALA A 15 -14.79 12.55 17.01
CA ALA A 15 -16.10 12.00 17.31
C ALA A 15 -15.94 10.52 17.70
N CYS A 16 -15.49 10.26 18.93
CA CYS A 16 -15.85 9.02 19.61
C CYS A 16 -17.35 9.08 19.93
N GLY A 17 -18.15 8.27 19.25
CA GLY A 17 -19.48 7.85 19.72
C GLY A 17 -20.15 6.88 18.72
N PRO A 18 -21.14 6.04 19.13
CA PRO A 18 -21.73 5.85 20.46
C PRO A 18 -21.75 4.40 21.00
N ASP A 19 -22.15 4.28 22.28
CA ASP A 19 -22.57 3.16 23.16
C ASP A 19 -22.59 1.67 22.67
N PRO A 20 -22.14 0.71 23.52
CA PRO A 20 -22.03 -0.73 23.23
C PRO A 20 -23.35 -1.53 23.27
N TRP A 21 -24.51 -0.89 23.15
CA TRP A 21 -25.82 -1.56 23.19
C TRP A 21 -26.72 -1.29 21.98
N SER A 22 -26.16 -0.69 20.93
CA SER A 22 -26.79 -0.62 19.61
C SER A 22 -26.70 -2.01 18.97
N VAL A 23 -27.77 -2.49 18.33
CA VAL A 23 -27.74 -3.72 17.51
C VAL A 23 -26.47 -3.69 16.65
N PRO A 24 -25.61 -4.72 16.70
CA PRO A 24 -24.37 -4.70 15.93
C PRO A 24 -24.74 -4.60 14.46
N VAL A 25 -24.55 -3.41 13.90
CA VAL A 25 -24.58 -3.24 12.45
C VAL A 25 -23.41 -4.09 11.96
N PRO A 26 -23.66 -5.12 11.12
CA PRO A 26 -22.57 -5.87 10.55
C PRO A 26 -21.69 -4.88 9.78
N PRO A 27 -20.37 -4.91 10.00
CA PRO A 27 -19.47 -3.98 9.33
C PRO A 27 -19.65 -4.09 7.81
N THR A 28 -19.59 -2.94 7.14
CA THR A 28 -19.66 -2.87 5.70
C THR A 28 -18.32 -3.36 5.15
N PRO A 29 -18.31 -4.33 4.21
CA PRO A 29 -17.06 -4.74 3.58
C PRO A 29 -16.47 -3.55 2.81
N GLY A 30 -15.18 -3.30 3.03
CA GLY A 30 -14.39 -2.38 2.23
C GLY A 30 -13.78 -3.05 1.00
N THR A 31 -12.91 -2.33 0.30
CA THR A 31 -12.12 -2.87 -0.80
C THR A 31 -10.65 -2.60 -0.60
N LEU A 32 -9.79 -3.49 -1.07
CA LEU A 32 -8.34 -3.32 -1.10
C LEU A 32 -7.84 -3.50 -2.54
N ARG A 33 -6.98 -2.60 -3.00
CA ARG A 33 -6.26 -2.72 -4.27
C ARG A 33 -4.76 -2.72 -4.01
N LEU A 34 -4.00 -3.38 -4.88
CA LEU A 34 -2.56 -3.23 -4.92
C LEU A 34 -2.24 -2.19 -5.99
N GLN A 35 -1.30 -1.28 -5.70
CA GLN A 35 -0.82 -0.28 -6.64
C GLN A 35 0.70 -0.18 -6.50
N LEU A 36 1.42 0.04 -7.60
CA LEU A 36 2.85 0.38 -7.52
C LEU A 36 2.95 1.89 -7.26
N ALA A 37 3.87 2.32 -6.41
CA ALA A 37 4.12 3.76 -6.28
C ALA A 37 4.50 4.38 -7.63
N SER A 38 4.11 5.64 -7.82
CA SER A 38 4.49 6.40 -9.00
C SER A 38 6.00 6.58 -9.08
N ASP A 39 6.52 6.68 -10.29
CA ASP A 39 7.94 6.91 -10.52
C ASP A 39 8.09 7.90 -11.67
N ASP A 40 8.37 9.17 -11.35
CA ASP A 40 8.45 10.24 -12.35
C ASP A 40 9.62 10.03 -13.35
N GLY A 41 10.60 9.18 -12.99
CA GLY A 41 11.73 8.79 -13.83
C GLY A 41 11.57 7.44 -14.52
N ALA A 42 10.49 6.70 -14.24
CA ALA A 42 10.26 5.37 -14.79
C ALA A 42 8.82 5.18 -15.30
N GLU A 43 8.69 4.80 -16.58
CA GLU A 43 7.42 4.32 -17.12
C GLU A 43 7.29 2.82 -16.87
N VAL A 44 6.41 2.43 -15.95
CA VAL A 44 6.12 1.01 -15.70
C VAL A 44 5.34 0.45 -16.88
N LEU A 45 5.88 -0.59 -17.52
CA LEU A 45 5.28 -1.28 -18.66
C LEU A 45 4.41 -2.47 -18.20
N SER A 46 4.85 -3.13 -17.13
CA SER A 46 4.10 -4.18 -16.47
C SER A 46 4.66 -4.43 -15.07
N ALA A 47 3.77 -4.76 -14.14
CA ALA A 47 4.16 -5.21 -12.80
C ALA A 47 3.27 -6.39 -12.40
N THR A 48 3.88 -7.56 -12.20
CA THR A 48 3.17 -8.82 -11.96
C THR A 48 3.77 -9.59 -10.80
N ALA A 49 2.90 -10.19 -10.00
CA ALA A 49 3.30 -11.14 -8.96
C ALA A 49 2.26 -12.24 -8.79
N ILE A 50 2.68 -13.33 -8.14
CA ILE A 50 1.76 -14.36 -7.67
C ILE A 50 1.53 -14.09 -6.19
N LEU A 51 0.32 -13.61 -5.88
CA LEU A 51 -0.12 -13.38 -4.51
C LEU A 51 -0.80 -14.65 -4.03
N ASP A 52 -0.25 -15.28 -3.00
CA ASP A 52 -0.81 -16.49 -2.39
C ASP A 52 -1.93 -16.14 -1.40
N GLU A 53 -1.71 -15.09 -0.61
CA GLU A 53 -2.60 -14.69 0.47
C GLU A 53 -2.53 -13.18 0.72
N ILE A 54 -3.70 -12.57 0.95
CA ILE A 54 -3.83 -11.31 1.69
C ILE A 54 -4.53 -11.67 2.99
N ARG A 55 -3.92 -11.30 4.11
CA ARG A 55 -4.47 -11.48 5.44
C ARG A 55 -4.64 -10.12 6.10
N MET A 56 -5.78 -9.94 6.77
CA MET A 56 -6.01 -8.80 7.66
C MET A 56 -6.24 -9.31 9.07
N ASP A 57 -5.38 -8.89 9.99
CA ASP A 57 -5.43 -9.33 11.37
C ASP A 57 -6.35 -8.43 12.19
N HIS A 58 -7.39 -9.01 12.80
CA HIS A 58 -8.29 -8.27 13.66
C HIS A 58 -7.72 -8.10 15.07
N CYS A 59 -7.75 -6.87 15.61
CA CYS A 59 -7.24 -6.58 16.97
C CYS A 59 -8.02 -7.28 18.09
N LYS A 60 -9.34 -7.40 17.88
CA LYS A 60 -10.32 -7.64 18.96
C LYS A 60 -11.22 -8.86 18.69
N SER A 61 -11.03 -9.56 17.57
CA SER A 61 -11.79 -10.77 17.22
C SER A 61 -10.84 -11.85 16.67
N THR A 62 -11.26 -13.11 16.73
CA THR A 62 -10.49 -14.27 16.23
C THR A 62 -10.78 -14.57 14.75
N GLY A 63 -11.26 -13.58 13.99
CA GLY A 63 -11.47 -13.71 12.56
C GLY A 63 -10.21 -13.29 11.83
N SER A 64 -9.66 -14.17 11.01
CA SER A 64 -8.71 -13.82 9.95
C SER A 64 -9.36 -14.32 8.67
N ARG A 65 -9.43 -13.48 7.64
CA ARG A 65 -9.85 -13.93 6.31
C ARG A 65 -8.69 -13.89 5.34
N THR A 66 -8.67 -14.93 4.50
CA THR A 66 -7.63 -15.29 3.53
C THR A 66 -8.30 -15.81 2.26
N MET A 67 -7.95 -15.26 1.09
CA MET A 67 -7.70 -15.91 -0.22
C MET A 67 -7.78 -14.87 -1.37
N VAL A 68 -6.98 -14.94 -2.44
CA VAL A 68 -6.83 -16.06 -3.39
C VAL A 68 -5.40 -16.14 -3.96
N ARG A 69 -4.87 -17.36 -4.14
CA ARG A 69 -3.72 -17.63 -5.02
C ARG A 69 -4.04 -17.21 -6.45
N SER A 70 -3.61 -16.03 -6.84
CA SER A 70 -3.88 -15.44 -8.15
C SER A 70 -2.61 -14.85 -8.72
N LEU A 71 -2.46 -14.96 -10.04
CA LEU A 71 -1.60 -14.01 -10.75
C LEU A 71 -2.26 -12.64 -10.63
N VAL A 72 -1.50 -11.67 -10.14
CA VAL A 72 -1.91 -10.30 -9.88
C VAL A 72 -1.10 -9.42 -10.81
N SER A 73 -1.80 -8.67 -11.67
CA SER A 73 -1.21 -7.53 -12.37
C SER A 73 -1.56 -6.31 -11.55
N ILE A 74 -0.56 -5.67 -10.92
CA ILE A 74 -0.82 -4.55 -10.02
C ILE A 74 -1.65 -3.45 -10.70
N GLU A 75 -1.42 -3.20 -11.99
CA GLU A 75 -2.12 -2.17 -12.76
C GLU A 75 -3.58 -2.48 -13.06
N THR A 76 -3.97 -3.77 -13.09
CA THR A 76 -5.29 -4.20 -13.59
C THR A 76 -6.06 -5.10 -12.65
N THR A 77 -5.55 -5.31 -11.43
CA THR A 77 -6.17 -6.24 -10.47
C THR A 77 -7.49 -5.69 -9.96
N ALA A 78 -8.51 -6.55 -10.00
CA ALA A 78 -9.80 -6.24 -9.40
C ALA A 78 -9.65 -6.07 -7.87
N PRO A 79 -10.41 -5.17 -7.24
CA PRO A 79 -10.32 -4.98 -5.80
C PRO A 79 -10.66 -6.28 -5.04
N TYR A 80 -9.92 -6.52 -3.97
CA TYR A 80 -10.22 -7.54 -2.96
C TYR A 80 -11.25 -7.00 -1.98
N PHE A 81 -12.20 -7.83 -1.54
CA PHE A 81 -13.13 -7.44 -0.49
C PHE A 81 -12.53 -7.70 0.87
N VAL A 82 -12.58 -6.70 1.75
CA VAL A 82 -12.05 -6.76 3.11
C VAL A 82 -13.17 -6.55 4.12
N ASP A 83 -13.22 -7.37 5.17
CA ASP A 83 -14.27 -7.28 6.18
C ASP A 83 -14.02 -6.07 7.08
N GLY A 84 -14.97 -5.14 7.20
CA GLY A 84 -14.79 -4.01 8.11
C GLY A 84 -14.59 -4.45 9.57
N GLY A 85 -13.81 -3.69 10.34
CA GLY A 85 -13.43 -4.05 11.69
C GLY A 85 -12.31 -3.20 12.27
N TRP A 86 -11.91 -3.54 13.50
CA TRP A 86 -10.65 -3.10 14.07
C TRP A 86 -9.54 -4.03 13.58
N TRP A 87 -8.53 -3.47 12.91
CA TRP A 87 -7.40 -4.23 12.37
C TRP A 87 -6.07 -3.77 12.96
N CYS A 88 -5.15 -4.71 13.19
CA CYS A 88 -3.81 -4.43 13.71
C CYS A 88 -2.70 -4.74 12.71
N GLY A 89 -3.04 -5.27 11.54
CA GLY A 89 -2.07 -5.59 10.53
C GLY A 89 -2.71 -6.04 9.22
N LEU A 90 -1.93 -5.88 8.16
CA LEU A 90 -2.16 -6.47 6.86
C LEU A 90 -0.90 -7.24 6.47
N ASP A 91 -1.05 -8.49 6.03
CA ASP A 91 0.01 -9.27 5.42
C ASP A 91 -0.35 -9.54 3.96
N ALA A 92 0.59 -9.35 3.05
CA ALA A 92 0.51 -9.81 1.67
C ALA A 92 1.63 -10.83 1.43
N VAL A 93 1.25 -12.09 1.21
CA VAL A 93 2.16 -13.22 1.02
C VAL A 93 2.29 -13.49 -0.48
N PHE A 94 3.50 -13.37 -0.98
CA PHE A 94 3.86 -13.59 -2.37
C PHE A 94 4.57 -14.94 -2.50
N GLN A 95 4.35 -15.63 -3.62
CA GLN A 95 4.85 -17.00 -3.77
C GLN A 95 6.37 -17.05 -3.93
N ASP A 96 6.94 -16.18 -4.76
CA ASP A 96 8.35 -16.23 -5.14
C ASP A 96 8.90 -14.81 -5.34
N SER A 97 8.49 -14.15 -6.43
CA SER A 97 9.01 -12.85 -6.80
C SER A 97 7.96 -11.92 -7.40
N PHE A 98 8.26 -10.64 -7.30
CA PHE A 98 7.54 -9.53 -7.89
C PHE A 98 8.33 -9.05 -9.11
N VAL A 99 7.78 -9.22 -10.31
CA VAL A 99 8.46 -8.88 -11.56
C VAL A 99 7.95 -7.56 -12.09
N ILE A 100 8.87 -6.62 -12.30
CA ILE A 100 8.61 -5.29 -12.84
C ILE A 100 9.37 -5.17 -14.17
N SER A 101 8.68 -4.67 -15.19
CA SER A 101 9.31 -4.20 -16.43
C SER A 101 8.99 -2.72 -16.57
N ALA A 102 10.01 -1.89 -16.72
CA ALA A 102 9.87 -0.44 -16.80
C ALA A 102 10.88 0.18 -17.78
N LEU A 103 10.58 1.39 -18.26
CA LEU A 103 11.53 2.26 -18.94
C LEU A 103 12.02 3.31 -17.97
N VAL A 104 13.25 3.16 -17.47
CA VAL A 104 13.92 4.17 -16.62
C VAL A 104 14.79 5.03 -17.53
N ASP A 105 14.52 6.33 -17.59
CA ASP A 105 15.19 7.27 -18.51
C ASP A 105 15.18 6.80 -19.99
N GLY A 106 14.11 6.10 -20.39
CA GLY A 106 13.95 5.54 -21.73
C GLY A 106 14.73 4.25 -22.01
N VAL A 107 15.37 3.66 -21.00
CA VAL A 107 16.09 2.39 -21.08
C VAL A 107 15.30 1.31 -20.34
N GLN A 108 15.15 0.14 -20.97
CA GLN A 108 14.40 -0.97 -20.39
C GLN A 108 15.14 -1.59 -19.19
N VAL A 109 14.42 -1.69 -18.08
CA VAL A 109 14.86 -2.38 -16.86
C VAL A 109 13.82 -3.44 -16.53
N ASP A 110 14.28 -4.69 -16.44
CA ASP A 110 13.47 -5.79 -15.93
C ASP A 110 13.99 -6.16 -14.54
N ALA A 111 13.20 -5.94 -13.50
CA ALA A 111 13.57 -6.20 -12.11
C ALA A 111 12.73 -7.35 -11.53
N GLU A 112 13.41 -8.32 -10.93
CA GLU A 112 12.81 -9.40 -10.15
C GLU A 112 13.05 -9.14 -8.66
N VAL A 113 12.05 -8.64 -7.94
CA VAL A 113 12.15 -8.33 -6.51
C VAL A 113 11.70 -9.56 -5.71
N GLU A 114 12.62 -10.22 -5.01
CA GLU A 114 12.31 -11.42 -4.21
C GLU A 114 11.74 -11.00 -2.85
N VAL A 115 10.41 -10.96 -2.76
CA VAL A 115 9.68 -10.69 -1.52
C VAL A 115 8.70 -11.83 -1.31
N THR A 116 8.71 -12.40 -0.11
CA THR A 116 7.79 -13.50 0.26
C THR A 116 6.64 -13.02 1.14
N ASP A 117 6.87 -12.01 1.96
CA ASP A 117 5.87 -11.47 2.86
C ASP A 117 6.06 -9.95 2.98
N LEU A 118 4.98 -9.20 2.77
CA LEU A 118 4.88 -7.80 3.10
C LEU A 118 3.92 -7.63 4.28
N HIS A 119 4.48 -7.28 5.43
CA HIS A 119 3.72 -6.95 6.63
C HIS A 119 3.57 -5.44 6.76
N ILE A 120 2.32 -4.96 6.88
CA ILE A 120 2.00 -3.56 7.18
C ILE A 120 1.32 -3.51 8.55
N PRO A 121 2.03 -3.09 9.62
CA PRO A 121 1.43 -2.93 10.93
C PRO A 121 0.42 -1.77 10.94
N ILE A 122 -0.81 -2.03 11.40
CA ILE A 122 -1.87 -1.02 11.48
C ILE A 122 -2.10 -0.67 12.95
N ASP A 123 -2.35 0.62 13.24
CA ASP A 123 -2.70 1.05 14.60
C ASP A 123 -3.91 0.26 15.12
N PRO A 124 -3.83 -0.39 16.31
CA PRO A 124 -4.90 -1.22 16.81
C PRO A 124 -6.21 -0.46 17.13
N ASP A 125 -6.14 0.88 17.17
CA ASP A 125 -7.27 1.79 17.28
C ASP A 125 -7.74 2.34 15.92
N MET A 126 -7.36 1.68 14.81
CA MET A 126 -7.94 1.95 13.49
C MET A 126 -9.21 1.10 13.27
N TRP A 127 -10.31 1.77 12.97
CA TRP A 127 -11.55 1.15 12.52
C TRP A 127 -11.72 1.39 11.03
N VAL A 128 -11.84 0.31 10.25
CA VAL A 128 -12.12 0.39 8.83
C VAL A 128 -13.49 -0.18 8.54
N ASP A 129 -14.37 0.59 7.92
CA ASP A 129 -15.75 0.18 7.64
C ASP A 129 -16.19 0.73 6.29
N GLY A 130 -16.29 -0.17 5.31
CA GLY A 130 -16.64 0.17 3.94
C GLY A 130 -15.63 1.06 3.21
N LEU A 131 -14.43 1.28 3.76
CA LEU A 131 -13.44 2.14 3.12
C LEU A 131 -12.75 1.42 1.96
N PRO A 132 -12.56 2.08 0.81
CA PRO A 132 -11.60 1.63 -0.19
C PRO A 132 -10.17 1.95 0.27
N LEU A 133 -9.29 0.99 0.05
CA LEU A 133 -7.91 1.02 0.49
C LEU A 133 -7.00 0.69 -0.67
N ILE A 134 -5.81 1.27 -0.64
CA ILE A 134 -4.74 0.98 -1.58
C ILE A 134 -3.50 0.56 -0.79
N LEU A 135 -3.04 -0.66 -1.03
CA LEU A 135 -1.70 -1.09 -0.66
C LEU A 135 -0.75 -0.64 -1.77
N GLN A 136 -0.06 0.48 -1.52
CA GLN A 136 0.99 0.98 -2.39
C GLN A 136 2.27 0.20 -2.12
N ILE A 137 2.88 -0.29 -3.21
CA ILE A 137 4.10 -1.07 -3.20
C ILE A 137 5.29 -0.18 -3.56
N GLY A 138 6.27 -0.14 -2.67
CA GLY A 138 7.44 0.73 -2.75
C GLY A 138 7.11 2.22 -2.52
N PRO A 139 8.13 3.08 -2.38
CA PRO A 139 7.97 4.53 -2.31
C PRO A 139 8.00 5.17 -3.71
N THR A 140 7.56 6.42 -3.81
CA THR A 140 7.68 7.19 -5.07
C THR A 140 9.15 7.30 -5.51
N GLY A 141 9.41 7.08 -6.80
CA GLY A 141 10.75 7.21 -7.41
C GLY A 141 11.70 6.03 -7.16
N TRP A 142 11.26 4.99 -6.47
CA TRP A 142 12.14 3.91 -6.01
C TRP A 142 12.89 3.14 -7.11
N LEU A 143 12.37 3.05 -8.35
CA LEU A 143 13.08 2.38 -9.44
C LEU A 143 14.10 3.33 -10.06
N SER A 144 13.72 4.57 -10.37
CA SER A 144 14.62 5.55 -10.99
C SER A 144 15.70 6.07 -10.05
N ASP A 145 15.43 6.16 -8.75
CA ASP A 145 16.42 6.56 -7.73
C ASP A 145 17.42 5.43 -7.43
N THR A 146 17.02 4.18 -7.64
CA THR A 146 17.88 3.01 -7.38
C THR A 146 18.71 2.63 -8.60
N VAL A 147 18.15 2.74 -9.80
CA VAL A 147 18.73 2.23 -11.04
C VAL A 147 19.08 3.37 -11.98
N SER A 148 20.32 3.42 -12.46
CA SER A 148 20.77 4.39 -13.47
C SER A 148 21.28 3.67 -14.73
N PRO A 149 20.38 3.08 -15.54
CA PRO A 149 20.77 2.22 -16.64
C PRO A 149 21.30 3.01 -17.84
N THR A 150 22.40 2.55 -18.43
CA THR A 150 22.90 3.08 -19.73
C THR A 150 22.56 2.17 -20.91
N GLU A 151 22.16 0.94 -20.63
CA GLU A 151 21.71 -0.07 -21.57
C GLU A 151 20.65 -0.96 -20.92
N ALA A 152 19.91 -1.71 -21.73
CA ALA A 152 18.87 -2.58 -21.21
C ALA A 152 19.46 -3.58 -20.20
N THR A 153 18.87 -3.65 -19.01
CA THR A 153 19.42 -4.43 -17.90
C THR A 153 18.36 -5.28 -17.20
N THR A 154 18.82 -6.36 -16.57
CA THR A 154 17.99 -7.21 -15.73
C THR A 154 18.57 -7.21 -14.32
N ILE A 155 17.75 -6.80 -13.36
CA ILE A 155 18.08 -6.80 -11.93
C ILE A 155 17.49 -8.07 -11.33
N GLY A 156 18.37 -8.99 -10.93
CA GLY A 156 17.99 -10.22 -10.27
C GLY A 156 18.71 -10.39 -8.92
N PRO A 157 18.55 -11.53 -8.24
CA PRO A 157 19.01 -11.71 -6.85
C PRO A 157 20.53 -11.58 -6.61
N ALA A 158 21.33 -11.61 -7.68
CA ALA A 158 22.78 -11.44 -7.60
C ALA A 158 23.24 -9.98 -7.81
N ASP A 159 22.31 -9.10 -8.17
CA ASP A 159 22.56 -7.70 -8.49
C ASP A 159 22.55 -6.84 -7.21
N PRO A 160 23.49 -5.88 -7.02
CA PRO A 160 23.53 -5.08 -5.80
C PRO A 160 22.26 -4.25 -5.59
N GLU A 161 21.66 -3.76 -6.66
CA GLU A 161 20.45 -2.93 -6.65
C GLU A 161 19.22 -3.74 -6.21
N HIS A 162 19.24 -5.07 -6.39
CA HIS A 162 18.17 -5.97 -5.94
C HIS A 162 17.89 -5.85 -4.45
N ALA A 163 18.94 -5.86 -3.63
CA ALA A 163 18.78 -5.77 -2.18
C ALA A 163 18.15 -4.44 -1.76
N VAL A 164 18.48 -3.35 -2.46
CA VAL A 164 17.88 -2.03 -2.22
C VAL A 164 16.41 -2.03 -2.62
N LEU A 165 16.06 -2.59 -3.78
CA LEU A 165 14.67 -2.68 -4.21
C LEU A 165 13.82 -3.53 -3.25
N VAL A 166 14.33 -4.68 -2.78
CA VAL A 166 13.67 -5.51 -1.77
C VAL A 166 13.46 -4.72 -0.47
N GLU A 167 14.49 -3.99 -0.02
CA GLU A 167 14.40 -3.17 1.19
C GLU A 167 13.33 -2.08 1.08
N LEU A 168 13.33 -1.32 -0.03
CA LEU A 168 12.34 -0.28 -0.30
C LEU A 168 10.92 -0.87 -0.40
N PHE A 169 10.77 -2.03 -1.04
CA PHE A 169 9.51 -2.77 -1.10
C PHE A 169 9.02 -3.12 0.31
N GLU A 170 9.84 -3.76 1.14
CA GLU A 170 9.40 -4.23 2.47
C GLU A 170 9.14 -3.08 3.45
N GLN A 171 10.01 -2.06 3.47
CA GLN A 171 9.99 -1.03 4.51
C GLN A 171 9.12 0.17 4.16
N GLN A 172 9.00 0.50 2.86
CA GLN A 172 8.39 1.75 2.42
C GLN A 172 7.10 1.55 1.61
N SER A 173 6.65 0.31 1.42
CA SER A 173 5.26 0.08 1.04
C SER A 173 4.31 0.59 2.13
N ALA A 174 3.13 1.03 1.71
CA ALA A 174 2.22 1.74 2.59
C ALA A 174 0.75 1.46 2.26
N LEU A 175 -0.09 1.51 3.30
CA LEU A 175 -1.53 1.39 3.18
C LEU A 175 -2.17 2.78 3.21
N TRP A 176 -3.07 3.04 2.28
CA TRP A 176 -3.72 4.33 2.07
C TRP A 176 -5.24 4.18 2.03
N ILE A 177 -5.95 5.28 2.31
CA ILE A 177 -7.39 5.41 2.00
C ILE A 177 -7.51 6.05 0.62
N ASP A 178 -8.31 5.42 -0.23
CA ASP A 178 -8.78 5.96 -1.52
C ASP A 178 -10.05 6.81 -1.27
N ALA A 179 -9.86 8.04 -0.84
CA ALA A 179 -10.90 8.92 -0.33
C ALA A 179 -12.01 9.21 -1.35
N ASP A 180 -11.72 9.18 -2.65
CA ASP A 180 -12.69 9.41 -3.72
C ASP A 180 -13.19 8.13 -4.43
N SER A 181 -12.60 6.98 -4.09
CA SER A 181 -12.97 5.64 -4.58
C SER A 181 -12.72 5.42 -6.07
N ASP A 182 -11.75 6.13 -6.67
CA ASP A 182 -11.42 5.98 -8.09
C ASP A 182 -10.42 4.83 -8.37
N GLY A 183 -9.79 4.30 -7.31
CA GLY A 183 -8.86 3.20 -7.34
C GLY A 183 -7.40 3.57 -7.60
N VAL A 184 -7.04 4.86 -7.54
CA VAL A 184 -5.68 5.37 -7.76
C VAL A 184 -5.36 6.45 -6.73
N LEU A 185 -4.14 6.43 -6.18
CA LEU A 185 -3.72 7.49 -5.26
C LEU A 185 -3.53 8.85 -5.94
N GLY A 186 -4.33 9.83 -5.53
CA GLY A 186 -4.24 11.24 -5.93
C GLY A 186 -3.26 12.07 -5.08
N GLU A 187 -2.95 13.30 -5.53
CA GLU A 187 -2.03 14.20 -4.83
C GLU A 187 -2.52 14.59 -3.42
N ASP A 188 -3.83 14.76 -3.24
CA ASP A 188 -4.45 15.14 -1.96
C ASP A 188 -4.45 13.99 -0.94
N GLU A 189 -4.59 12.76 -1.42
CA GLU A 189 -4.46 11.55 -0.60
C GLU A 189 -3.03 11.34 -0.16
N LEU A 190 -2.07 11.48 -1.09
CA LEU A 190 -0.63 11.44 -0.80
C LEU A 190 -0.24 12.49 0.25
N GLN A 191 -0.81 13.71 0.17
CA GLN A 191 -0.58 14.78 1.16
C GLN A 191 -1.18 14.49 2.54
N SER A 192 -2.25 13.68 2.60
CA SER A 192 -2.89 13.30 3.86
C SER A 192 -2.05 12.28 4.63
N GLY A 193 -1.13 11.60 3.95
CA GLY A 193 -0.23 10.60 4.51
C GLY A 193 -0.88 9.21 4.60
N PRO A 194 -0.06 8.15 4.68
CA PRO A 194 -0.55 6.79 4.72
C PRO A 194 -1.20 6.49 6.07
N LEU A 195 -2.11 5.51 6.07
CA LEU A 195 -2.65 4.91 7.29
C LEU A 195 -1.59 4.16 8.06
N ALA A 196 -0.72 3.46 7.34
CA ALA A 196 0.33 2.63 7.87
C ALA A 196 1.43 2.44 6.82
N THR A 197 2.65 2.18 7.27
CA THR A 197 3.81 1.86 6.42
C THR A 197 4.41 0.54 6.87
N GLY A 198 5.25 -0.06 6.03
CA GLY A 198 6.06 -1.22 6.39
C GLY A 198 6.86 -0.99 7.68
N PRO A 199 7.27 -2.08 8.37
CA PRO A 199 8.02 -1.97 9.61
C PRO A 199 9.37 -1.30 9.36
N ASP A 200 9.61 -0.21 10.08
CA ASP A 200 10.91 0.44 10.12
C ASP A 200 11.91 -0.52 10.78
N ARG A 201 12.76 -1.16 9.96
CA ARG A 201 13.82 -2.05 10.45
C ARG A 201 15.04 -1.19 10.79
N GLY A 202 14.94 -0.45 11.89
CA GLY A 202 16.03 0.38 12.41
C GLY A 202 17.32 -0.37 12.74
#